data_AF-A0A1I4UAB5-F1
#
_entry.id   AF-A0A1I4UAB5-F1
#
_cell.length_a   1.000
_cell.length_b   1.000
_cell.length_c   1.000
_cell.angle_alpha   90.00
_cell.angle_beta   90.00
_cell.angle_gamma   90.00
#
_symmetry.space_group_name_H-M   'P 1'
#
loop_
_entity.id
_entity.type
_entity.pdbx_description
1 polymer ?
#
loop_
_entity_poly.entity_id
_entity_poly.type
_entity_poly.pdbx_seq_one_letter_code
_entity_poly.pdbx_strand_id
1 'polypeptide(L)'
;MNIHFYAFGSICRGEVDKSSDVDLLACITGPNSDIDTEKFSVYQHDRLRSLWAEGNPFAWHLHLESRLLFSSDGIDFIASLGAPVAYTAGAEDCEKFANLFSDSFNQLSKTRVNATFNLSCMFLGIRNFATCYSIWRGHPVFSRRSPLLIDVPLSVDAEAFGVLTRARVLSTRGIGLALSDEEVMLVLRAVPSIQTWIRQLLAEVRG
;
A
#
# COMPACT_ATOMS: atom_id res chain seq x y z
N MET A 1 -3.07 -11.78 29.66
CA MET A 1 -3.48 -10.96 28.51
C MET A 1 -2.19 -10.35 27.99
N ASN A 2 -1.79 -10.70 26.77
CA ASN A 2 -0.54 -10.21 26.19
C ASN A 2 -0.88 -9.15 25.16
N ILE A 3 -0.10 -8.08 25.15
CA ILE A 3 -0.29 -6.93 24.29
C ILE A 3 1.05 -6.41 23.82
N HIS A 4 1.11 -6.11 22.53
CA HIS A 4 2.27 -5.53 21.88
C HIS A 4 1.83 -4.35 21.03
N PHE A 5 2.55 -3.23 21.12
CA PHE A 5 2.35 -2.07 20.27
C PHE A 5 3.54 -1.88 19.35
N TYR A 6 3.25 -1.59 18.08
CA TYR A 6 4.28 -1.29 17.08
C TYR A 6 3.93 -0.01 16.33
N ALA A 7 4.96 0.73 15.93
CA ALA A 7 4.87 1.64 14.80
C ALA A 7 5.33 0.91 13.53
N PHE A 8 4.75 1.26 12.39
CA PHE A 8 5.20 0.78 11.09
C PHE A 8 4.93 1.84 10.02
N GLY A 9 5.18 1.52 8.75
CA GLY A 9 4.86 2.43 7.65
C GLY A 9 5.84 3.59 7.49
N SER A 10 5.34 4.75 7.02
CA SER A 10 6.21 5.87 6.59
C SER A 10 7.12 6.40 7.69
N ILE A 11 6.68 6.38 8.95
CA ILE A 11 7.48 6.86 10.08
C ILE A 11 8.74 6.00 10.29
N CYS A 12 8.63 4.69 10.13
CA CYS A 12 9.75 3.77 10.28
C CYS A 12 10.71 3.80 9.08
N ARG A 13 10.24 4.24 7.91
CA ARG A 13 11.06 4.46 6.71
C ARG A 13 11.68 5.85 6.58
N GLY A 14 11.28 6.81 7.43
CA GLY A 14 11.68 8.21 7.29
C GLY A 14 10.98 8.95 6.13
N GLU A 15 9.90 8.39 5.58
CA GLU A 15 9.12 8.97 4.47
C GLU A 15 7.94 9.80 4.98
N VAL A 16 8.18 10.68 5.96
CA VAL A 16 7.13 11.47 6.61
C VAL A 16 6.94 12.81 5.91
N ASP A 17 5.68 13.12 5.59
CA ASP A 17 5.24 14.43 5.11
C ASP A 17 4.02 14.93 5.89
N LYS A 18 3.54 16.14 5.57
CA LYS A 18 2.36 16.75 6.23
C LYS A 18 1.07 15.94 6.09
N SER A 19 1.03 14.98 5.17
CA SER A 19 -0.12 14.11 4.89
C SER A 19 0.09 12.69 5.40
N SER A 20 1.11 12.45 6.23
CA SER A 20 1.44 11.14 6.77
C SER A 20 0.84 10.97 8.16
N ASP A 21 0.14 9.85 8.38
CA ASP A 21 -0.22 9.41 9.73
C ASP A 21 0.88 8.54 10.32
N VAL A 22 0.77 8.30 11.63
CA VAL A 22 1.53 7.28 12.33
C VAL A 22 0.72 5.98 12.27
N ASP A 23 1.21 5.01 11.50
CA ASP A 23 0.57 3.70 11.45
C ASP A 23 0.94 2.91 12.73
N LEU A 24 -0.07 2.65 13.56
CA LEU A 24 0.10 1.90 14.81
C LEU A 24 -0.61 0.55 14.73
N LEU A 25 0.07 -0.48 15.24
CA LEU A 25 -0.44 -1.84 15.36
C LEU A 25 -0.56 -2.20 16.83
N ALA A 26 -1.72 -2.72 17.23
CA ALA A 26 -1.92 -3.40 18.50
C ALA A 26 -2.13 -4.89 18.25
N CYS A 27 -1.20 -5.70 18.74
CA CYS A 27 -1.33 -7.16 18.73
C CYS A 27 -1.77 -7.65 20.10
N ILE A 28 -2.91 -8.30 20.19
CA ILE A 28 -3.55 -8.69 21.47
C ILE A 28 -3.93 -10.16 21.51
N THR A 29 -4.01 -10.73 22.71
CA THR A 29 -4.61 -12.05 22.95
C THR A 29 -5.83 -11.90 23.83
N GLY A 30 -6.99 -12.28 23.31
CA GLY A 30 -8.28 -12.19 23.99
C GLY A 30 -9.01 -10.86 23.71
N PRO A 31 -10.19 -10.66 24.32
CA PRO A 31 -10.95 -9.42 24.17
C PRO A 31 -10.22 -8.28 24.91
N ASN A 32 -10.05 -7.15 24.25
CA ASN A 32 -9.59 -5.92 24.88
C ASN A 32 -10.43 -4.75 24.33
N SER A 33 -11.31 -4.20 25.16
CA SER A 33 -12.25 -3.14 24.80
C SER A 33 -11.65 -1.74 24.80
N ASP A 34 -10.44 -1.59 25.35
CA ASP A 34 -9.94 -0.26 25.72
C ASP A 34 -8.98 0.32 24.66
N ILE A 35 -8.69 -0.44 23.61
CA ILE A 35 -7.84 0.00 22.50
C ILE A 35 -8.70 0.72 21.47
N ASP A 36 -8.35 1.99 21.24
CA ASP A 36 -8.95 2.84 20.23
C ASP A 36 -8.64 2.34 18.81
N THR A 37 -9.63 1.71 18.16
CA THR A 37 -9.51 1.15 16.81
C THR A 37 -9.40 2.20 15.72
N GLU A 38 -9.66 3.48 16.01
CA GLU A 38 -9.40 4.58 15.06
C GLU A 38 -7.91 4.92 15.00
N LYS A 39 -7.14 4.63 16.06
CA LYS A 39 -5.70 4.88 16.13
C LYS A 39 -4.88 3.64 15.82
N PHE A 40 -5.35 2.47 16.25
CA PHE A 40 -4.63 1.22 16.09
C PHE A 40 -5.31 0.31 15.07
N SER A 41 -4.51 -0.24 14.17
CA SER A 41 -4.84 -1.51 13.54
C SER A 41 -4.77 -2.60 14.61
N VAL A 42 -5.91 -3.17 15.01
CA VAL A 42 -5.96 -4.18 16.08
C VAL A 42 -6.01 -5.58 15.47
N TYR A 43 -5.04 -6.43 15.83
CA TYR A 43 -4.97 -7.82 15.40
C TYR A 43 -4.81 -8.76 16.58
N GLN A 44 -5.43 -9.94 16.47
CA GLN A 44 -5.14 -11.06 17.36
C GLN A 44 -3.79 -11.67 16.99
N HIS A 45 -3.00 -12.11 17.97
CA HIS A 45 -1.72 -12.80 17.73
C HIS A 45 -1.88 -13.98 16.76
N ASP A 46 -2.94 -14.77 16.91
CA ASP A 46 -3.20 -15.91 16.04
C ASP A 46 -3.49 -15.49 14.59
N ARG A 47 -4.17 -14.35 14.38
CA ARG A 47 -4.39 -13.86 13.02
C ARG A 47 -3.08 -13.40 12.38
N LEU A 48 -2.19 -12.74 13.11
CA LEU A 48 -0.87 -12.39 12.58
C LEU A 48 -0.05 -13.65 12.26
N ARG A 49 -0.09 -14.70 13.09
CA ARG A 49 0.55 -15.99 12.77
C ARG A 49 0.01 -16.58 11.46
N SER A 50 -1.30 -16.54 11.24
CA SER A 50 -1.89 -16.98 9.97
C SER A 50 -1.38 -16.15 8.80
N LEU A 51 -1.34 -14.82 8.91
CA LEU A 51 -0.78 -13.95 7.86
C LEU A 51 0.69 -14.24 7.56
N TRP A 52 1.47 -14.60 8.58
CA TRP A 52 2.87 -15.05 8.43
C TRP A 52 2.96 -16.36 7.64
N ALA A 53 2.11 -17.34 7.97
CA ALA A 53 2.05 -18.62 7.28
C ALA A 53 1.54 -18.48 5.82
N GLU A 54 0.66 -17.52 5.57
CA GLU A 54 0.16 -17.17 4.24
C GLU A 54 1.21 -16.43 3.38
N GLY A 55 2.28 -15.89 3.99
CA GLY A 55 3.25 -15.03 3.29
C GLY A 55 2.64 -13.72 2.82
N ASN A 56 1.64 -13.20 3.53
CA ASN A 56 0.84 -12.05 3.12
C ASN A 56 1.70 -10.76 2.98
N PRO A 57 1.41 -9.85 2.02
CA PRO A 57 2.13 -8.59 1.89
C PRO A 57 2.19 -7.75 3.17
N PHE A 58 1.13 -7.77 4.00
CA PHE A 58 1.13 -7.08 5.29
C PHE A 58 2.07 -7.74 6.31
N ALA A 59 2.19 -9.07 6.32
CA ALA A 59 3.17 -9.75 7.17
C ALA A 59 4.61 -9.39 6.76
N TRP A 60 4.89 -9.36 5.46
CA TRP A 60 6.18 -8.88 4.93
C TRP A 60 6.45 -7.42 5.29
N HIS A 61 5.42 -6.56 5.22
CA HIS A 61 5.53 -5.16 5.60
C HIS A 61 5.94 -5.02 7.07
N LEU A 62 5.23 -5.71 7.96
CA LEU A 62 5.51 -5.70 9.40
C LEU A 62 6.88 -6.27 9.72
N HIS A 63 7.24 -7.43 9.15
CA HIS A 63 8.53 -8.08 9.37
C HIS A 63 9.72 -7.16 9.04
N LEU A 64 9.64 -6.43 7.93
CA LEU A 64 10.76 -5.61 7.45
C LEU A 64 10.84 -4.23 8.12
N GLU A 65 9.71 -3.63 8.45
CA GLU A 65 9.68 -2.20 8.77
C GLU A 65 9.12 -1.87 10.16
N SER A 66 8.43 -2.79 10.84
CA SER A 66 7.83 -2.47 12.13
C SER A 66 8.89 -2.23 13.21
N ARG A 67 8.51 -1.44 14.22
CA ARG A 67 9.32 -1.14 15.41
C ARG A 67 8.48 -1.34 16.64
N LEU A 68 8.95 -2.19 17.55
CA LEU A 68 8.30 -2.41 18.84
C LEU A 68 8.34 -1.12 19.66
N LEU A 69 7.16 -0.68 20.10
CA LEU A 69 6.99 0.45 21.02
C LEU A 69 6.77 -0.03 22.46
N PHE A 70 6.04 -1.13 22.62
CA PHE A 70 5.70 -1.69 23.93
C PHE A 70 5.43 -3.18 23.83
N SER A 71 5.85 -3.93 24.85
CA SER A 71 5.50 -5.33 25.07
C SER A 71 5.13 -5.54 26.53
N SER A 72 4.00 -6.21 26.79
CA SER A 72 3.59 -6.56 28.14
C SER A 72 4.39 -7.70 28.77
N ASP A 73 5.01 -8.56 27.96
CA ASP A 73 5.76 -9.74 28.40
C ASP A 73 7.28 -9.61 28.16
N GLY A 74 7.73 -8.47 27.63
CA GLY A 74 9.13 -8.17 27.36
C GLY A 74 9.65 -8.82 26.07
N ILE A 75 8.81 -9.50 25.30
CA ILE A 75 9.18 -10.15 24.04
C ILE A 75 8.77 -9.26 22.87
N ASP A 76 9.62 -9.18 21.84
CA ASP A 76 9.19 -8.67 20.53
C ASP A 76 8.49 -9.79 19.77
N PHE A 77 7.15 -9.81 19.83
CA PHE A 77 6.34 -10.82 19.17
C PHE A 77 6.62 -10.90 17.66
N ILE A 78 6.69 -9.77 16.94
CA ILE A 78 6.91 -9.79 15.49
C ILE A 78 8.30 -10.33 15.16
N ALA A 79 9.33 -9.90 15.88
CA ALA A 79 10.68 -10.44 15.68
C ALA A 79 10.74 -11.94 16.01
N SER A 80 9.98 -12.40 17.02
CA SER A 80 9.93 -13.81 17.43
C SER A 80 9.32 -14.74 16.37
N LEU A 81 8.49 -14.22 15.46
CA LEU A 81 7.91 -14.99 14.36
C LEU A 81 8.91 -15.32 13.25
N GLY A 82 10.05 -14.63 13.19
CA GLY A 82 10.98 -14.73 12.07
C GLY A 82 10.39 -14.16 10.78
N ALA A 83 10.91 -14.62 9.63
CA ALA A 83 10.44 -14.19 8.32
C ALA A 83 9.07 -14.84 7.96
N PRO A 84 8.15 -14.11 7.32
CA PRO A 84 6.95 -14.72 6.72
C PRO A 84 7.31 -15.77 5.67
N VAL A 85 6.37 -16.65 5.38
CA VAL A 85 6.49 -17.59 4.24
C VAL A 85 6.62 -16.80 2.93
N ALA A 86 7.28 -17.41 1.95
CA ALA A 86 7.44 -16.82 0.63
C ALA A 86 6.07 -16.44 0.04
N TYR A 87 5.98 -15.23 -0.50
CA TYR A 87 4.76 -14.70 -1.09
C TYR A 87 4.54 -15.29 -2.49
N THR A 88 3.48 -16.09 -2.65
CA THR A 88 3.18 -16.80 -3.91
C THR A 88 2.01 -16.23 -4.70
N ALA A 89 1.23 -15.32 -4.12
CA ALA A 89 0.02 -14.75 -4.73
C ALA A 89 0.29 -13.58 -5.69
N GLY A 90 1.54 -13.39 -6.13
CA GLY A 90 1.97 -12.26 -6.95
C GLY A 90 1.09 -12.06 -8.20
N ALA A 91 0.78 -13.12 -8.93
CA ALA A 91 0.00 -13.03 -10.16
C ALA A 91 -1.45 -12.58 -9.89
N GLU A 92 -2.09 -13.19 -8.90
CA GLU A 92 -3.48 -12.90 -8.52
C GLU A 92 -3.63 -11.46 -8.02
N ASP A 93 -2.76 -11.02 -7.10
CA ASP A 93 -2.82 -9.68 -6.54
C ASP A 93 -2.44 -8.60 -7.57
N CYS A 94 -1.43 -8.85 -8.42
CA CYS A 94 -1.08 -7.92 -9.50
C CYS A 94 -2.26 -7.77 -10.48
N GLU A 95 -2.94 -8.86 -10.84
CA GLU A 95 -4.13 -8.81 -11.70
C GLU A 95 -5.26 -8.02 -11.04
N LYS A 96 -5.54 -8.27 -9.75
CA LYS A 96 -6.54 -7.52 -8.98
C LYS A 96 -6.28 -6.02 -9.00
N PHE A 97 -5.03 -5.58 -8.79
CA PHE A 97 -4.69 -4.16 -8.79
C PHE A 97 -4.63 -3.55 -10.20
N ALA A 98 -4.27 -4.33 -11.22
CA ALA A 98 -4.39 -3.93 -12.62
C ALA A 98 -5.85 -3.70 -13.03
N ASN A 99 -6.77 -4.54 -12.55
CA ASN A 99 -8.20 -4.40 -12.77
C ASN A 99 -8.76 -3.15 -12.06
N LEU A 100 -8.40 -2.93 -10.78
CA LEU A 100 -8.78 -1.71 -10.07
C LEU A 100 -8.37 -0.44 -10.84
N PHE A 101 -7.11 -0.40 -11.32
CA PHE A 101 -6.64 0.72 -12.13
C PHE A 101 -7.49 0.90 -13.40
N SER A 102 -7.71 -0.20 -14.13
CA SER A 102 -8.43 -0.18 -15.41
C SER A 102 -9.89 0.26 -15.25
N ASP A 103 -10.58 -0.23 -14.22
CA ASP A 103 -11.97 0.11 -13.94
C ASP A 103 -12.12 1.60 -13.61
N SER A 104 -11.25 2.14 -12.75
CA SER A 104 -11.26 3.56 -12.42
C SER A 104 -10.91 4.45 -13.61
N PHE A 105 -9.95 4.04 -14.45
CA PHE A 105 -9.64 4.75 -15.69
C PHE A 105 -10.83 4.75 -16.67
N ASN A 106 -11.48 3.61 -16.84
CA ASN A 106 -12.63 3.47 -17.73
C ASN A 106 -13.82 4.34 -17.29
N GLN A 107 -14.05 4.45 -15.97
CA GLN A 107 -15.07 5.36 -15.43
C GLN A 107 -14.68 6.83 -15.68
N LEU A 108 -13.44 7.21 -15.38
CA LEU A 108 -12.94 8.57 -15.55
C LEU A 108 -12.94 9.05 -17.01
N SER A 109 -12.76 8.12 -17.95
CA SER A 109 -12.78 8.41 -19.40
C SER A 109 -14.18 8.69 -19.91
N LYS A 110 -15.22 8.21 -19.22
CA LYS A 110 -16.64 8.43 -19.58
C LYS A 110 -17.22 9.68 -18.92
N THR A 111 -16.79 9.99 -17.70
CA THR A 111 -17.33 11.10 -16.91
C THR A 111 -16.32 11.67 -15.92
N ARG A 112 -16.44 12.96 -15.61
CA ARG A 112 -15.58 13.67 -14.66
C ARG A 112 -16.19 13.88 -13.27
N VAL A 113 -17.45 13.47 -13.08
CA VAL A 113 -18.22 13.75 -11.85
C VAL A 113 -17.56 13.22 -10.57
N ASN A 114 -16.61 12.26 -10.69
CA ASN A 114 -15.84 11.72 -9.56
C ASN A 114 -14.34 11.61 -9.89
N ALA A 115 -13.75 12.65 -10.52
CA ALA A 115 -12.36 12.61 -10.97
C ALA A 115 -11.36 12.31 -9.85
N THR A 116 -11.46 13.02 -8.72
CA THR A 116 -10.59 12.83 -7.54
C THR A 116 -10.62 11.40 -7.01
N PHE A 117 -11.82 10.81 -6.90
CA PHE A 117 -11.98 9.44 -6.42
C PHE A 117 -11.38 8.43 -7.40
N ASN A 118 -11.65 8.55 -8.69
CA ASN A 118 -11.11 7.62 -9.69
C ASN A 118 -9.58 7.71 -9.78
N LEU A 119 -9.01 8.92 -9.73
CA LEU A 119 -7.56 9.11 -9.69
C LEU A 119 -6.93 8.54 -8.40
N SER A 120 -7.61 8.66 -7.26
CA SER A 120 -7.22 8.02 -5.99
C SER A 120 -7.19 6.50 -6.11
N CYS A 121 -8.19 5.89 -6.75
CA CYS A 121 -8.23 4.45 -7.00
C CYS A 121 -7.17 4.00 -8.01
N MET A 122 -6.92 4.78 -9.07
CA MET A 122 -5.82 4.53 -10.00
C MET A 122 -4.46 4.54 -9.28
N PHE A 123 -4.22 5.53 -8.41
CA PHE A 123 -3.01 5.60 -7.58
C PHE A 123 -2.87 4.37 -6.66
N LEU A 124 -3.96 3.99 -5.98
CA LEU A 124 -3.99 2.82 -5.12
C LEU A 124 -3.66 1.54 -5.90
N GLY A 125 -4.24 1.38 -7.10
CA GLY A 125 -3.96 0.28 -8.02
C GLY A 125 -2.49 0.20 -8.37
N ILE A 126 -1.89 1.26 -8.92
CA ILE A 126 -0.48 1.22 -9.35
C ILE A 126 0.49 1.01 -8.19
N ARG A 127 0.23 1.63 -7.03
CA ARG A 127 1.10 1.50 -5.86
C ARG A 127 1.10 0.08 -5.32
N ASN A 128 -0.08 -0.49 -5.12
CA ASN A 128 -0.19 -1.83 -4.57
C ASN A 128 0.26 -2.89 -5.59
N PHE A 129 0.02 -2.66 -6.88
CA PHE A 129 0.61 -3.47 -7.95
C PHE A 129 2.14 -3.52 -7.83
N ALA A 130 2.79 -2.35 -7.74
CA ALA A 130 4.24 -2.26 -7.59
C ALA A 130 4.74 -2.98 -6.33
N THR A 131 4.04 -2.80 -5.20
CA THR A 131 4.39 -3.47 -3.94
C THR A 131 4.28 -4.98 -4.06
N CYS A 132 3.17 -5.53 -4.55
CA CYS A 132 3.00 -6.98 -4.74
C CYS A 132 4.05 -7.56 -5.70
N TYR A 133 4.28 -6.91 -6.85
CA TYR A 133 5.31 -7.30 -7.80
C TYR A 133 6.70 -7.35 -7.14
N SER A 134 7.05 -6.32 -6.38
CA SER A 134 8.36 -6.22 -5.71
C SER A 134 8.57 -7.30 -4.66
N ILE A 135 7.52 -7.66 -3.91
CA ILE A 135 7.56 -8.75 -2.92
C ILE A 135 7.75 -10.08 -3.64
N TRP A 136 7.00 -10.32 -4.71
CA TRP A 136 7.11 -11.55 -5.51
C TRP A 136 8.52 -11.72 -6.11
N ARG A 137 9.16 -10.62 -6.52
CA ARG A 137 10.57 -10.60 -6.97
C ARG A 137 11.61 -10.81 -5.87
N GLY A 138 11.20 -10.76 -4.59
CA GLY A 138 12.11 -10.86 -3.45
C GLY A 138 12.79 -9.53 -3.06
N HIS A 139 12.37 -8.40 -3.63
CA HIS A 139 12.86 -7.06 -3.25
C HIS A 139 11.69 -6.15 -2.82
N PRO A 140 11.07 -6.39 -1.64
CA PRO A 140 9.87 -5.66 -1.23
C PRO A 140 10.04 -4.13 -1.15
N VAL A 141 9.08 -3.39 -1.70
CA VAL A 141 9.00 -1.91 -1.62
C VAL A 141 7.61 -1.46 -1.17
N PHE A 142 7.50 -1.00 0.07
CA PHE A 142 6.22 -0.56 0.69
C PHE A 142 5.96 0.95 0.60
N SER A 143 6.91 1.71 0.06
CA SER A 143 6.80 3.15 -0.14
C SER A 143 5.53 3.54 -0.89
N ARG A 144 4.97 4.72 -0.60
CA ARG A 144 3.92 5.32 -1.46
C ARG A 144 4.42 5.61 -2.87
N ARG A 145 5.74 5.72 -3.03
CA ARG A 145 6.44 5.89 -4.31
C ARG A 145 6.88 4.56 -4.92
N SER A 146 6.38 3.41 -4.44
CA SER A 146 6.78 2.09 -4.93
C SER A 146 6.79 1.96 -6.46
N PRO A 147 5.82 2.51 -7.25
CA PRO A 147 5.89 2.40 -8.71
C PRO A 147 7.17 2.99 -9.32
N LEU A 148 7.80 3.97 -8.66
CA LEU A 148 9.01 4.66 -9.12
C LEU A 148 10.30 4.04 -8.58
N LEU A 149 10.21 3.08 -7.64
CA LEU A 149 11.34 2.60 -6.85
C LEU A 149 11.63 1.11 -7.04
N ILE A 150 10.72 0.34 -7.64
CA ILE A 150 10.96 -1.08 -7.96
C ILE A 150 11.97 -1.24 -9.11
N ASP A 151 12.51 -2.45 -9.27
CA ASP A 151 13.53 -2.80 -10.27
C ASP A 151 13.19 -2.38 -11.70
N VAL A 152 11.91 -2.44 -12.07
CA VAL A 152 11.39 -1.94 -13.34
C VAL A 152 10.48 -0.75 -13.07
N PRO A 153 11.03 0.47 -12.92
CA PRO A 153 10.25 1.62 -12.45
C PRO A 153 9.29 2.12 -13.53
N LEU A 154 8.13 2.61 -13.09
CA LEU A 154 7.17 3.30 -13.91
C LEU A 154 7.77 4.62 -14.42
N SER A 155 7.95 4.72 -15.73
CA SER A 155 8.35 5.96 -16.39
C SER A 155 7.14 6.85 -16.64
N VAL A 156 6.89 7.77 -15.72
CA VAL A 156 5.82 8.77 -15.81
C VAL A 156 6.34 10.14 -15.42
N ASP A 157 5.72 11.18 -15.98
CA ASP A 157 5.99 12.55 -15.57
C ASP A 157 5.75 12.77 -14.07
N ALA A 158 6.65 13.53 -13.42
CA ALA A 158 6.62 13.72 -11.98
C ALA A 158 5.39 14.52 -11.51
N GLU A 159 4.90 15.45 -12.33
CA GLU A 159 3.69 16.22 -12.06
C GLU A 159 2.47 15.32 -12.15
N ALA A 160 2.38 14.47 -13.18
CA ALA A 160 1.30 13.48 -13.30
C ALA A 160 1.26 12.51 -12.10
N PHE A 161 2.41 12.00 -11.65
CA PHE A 161 2.47 11.16 -10.44
C PHE A 161 2.12 11.93 -9.16
N GLY A 162 2.50 13.21 -9.10
CA GLY A 162 2.11 14.13 -8.02
C GLY A 162 0.60 14.31 -7.93
N VAL A 163 -0.08 14.48 -9.07
CA VAL A 163 -1.55 14.59 -9.13
C VAL A 163 -2.21 13.31 -8.63
N LEU A 164 -1.74 12.13 -9.04
CA LEU A 164 -2.24 10.84 -8.54
C LEU A 164 -2.07 10.71 -7.01
N THR A 165 -0.91 11.09 -6.49
CA THR A 165 -0.63 11.06 -5.05
C THR A 165 -1.54 12.03 -4.29
N ARG A 166 -1.72 13.26 -4.81
CA ARG A 166 -2.61 14.26 -4.20
C ARG A 166 -4.08 13.84 -4.26
N ALA A 167 -4.52 13.22 -5.35
CA ALA A 167 -5.86 12.66 -5.48
C ALA A 167 -6.15 11.66 -4.36
N ARG A 168 -5.17 10.82 -4.01
CA ARG A 168 -5.30 9.89 -2.89
C ARG A 168 -5.52 10.60 -1.55
N VAL A 169 -4.70 11.62 -1.26
CA VAL A 169 -4.80 12.40 -0.01
C VAL A 169 -6.14 13.14 0.08
N LEU A 170 -6.57 13.78 -1.01
CA LEU A 170 -7.88 14.46 -1.09
C LEU A 170 -9.02 13.48 -0.83
N SER A 171 -8.99 12.31 -1.48
CA SER A 171 -10.07 11.33 -1.41
C SER A 171 -10.20 10.65 -0.05
N THR A 172 -9.12 10.49 0.72
CA THR A 172 -9.17 9.80 2.02
C THR A 172 -9.19 10.73 3.22
N ARG A 173 -8.63 11.94 3.08
CA ARG A 173 -8.45 12.88 4.20
C ARG A 173 -9.14 14.22 3.98
N GLY A 174 -9.57 14.53 2.75
CA GLY A 174 -10.13 15.83 2.42
C GLY A 174 -9.10 16.98 2.49
N ILE A 175 -7.80 16.66 2.42
CA ILE A 175 -6.72 17.64 2.57
C ILE A 175 -6.09 17.94 1.20
N GLY A 176 -5.94 19.23 0.90
CA GLY A 176 -5.26 19.72 -0.31
C GLY A 176 -6.17 20.57 -1.21
N LEU A 177 -5.60 21.06 -2.31
CA LEU A 177 -6.36 21.77 -3.34
C LEU A 177 -7.11 20.78 -4.21
N ALA A 178 -8.35 21.11 -4.57
CA ALA A 178 -9.11 20.36 -5.55
C ALA A 178 -8.35 20.26 -6.88
N LEU A 179 -8.51 19.14 -7.58
CA LEU A 179 -7.85 18.90 -8.87
C LEU A 179 -8.51 19.75 -9.96
N SER A 180 -7.70 20.38 -10.80
CA SER A 180 -8.19 21.06 -12.01
C SER A 180 -8.39 20.07 -13.16
N ASP A 181 -9.18 20.45 -14.16
CA ASP A 181 -9.38 19.62 -15.35
C ASP A 181 -8.07 19.40 -16.13
N GLU A 182 -7.17 20.40 -16.16
CA GLU A 182 -5.86 20.29 -16.78
C GLU A 182 -4.99 19.23 -16.10
N GLU A 183 -5.00 19.19 -14.76
CA GLU A 183 -4.28 18.19 -13.98
C GLU A 183 -4.84 16.78 -14.18
N VAL A 184 -6.17 16.66 -14.26
CA VAL A 184 -6.82 15.38 -14.60
C VAL A 184 -6.42 14.94 -16.02
N MET A 185 -6.40 15.87 -16.99
CA MET A 185 -5.97 15.58 -18.36
C MET A 185 -4.49 15.22 -18.45
N LEU A 186 -3.64 15.82 -17.60
CA LEU A 186 -2.23 15.46 -17.49
C LEU A 186 -2.06 13.99 -17.10
N VAL A 187 -2.80 13.51 -16.09
CA VAL A 187 -2.76 12.10 -15.71
C VAL A 187 -3.27 11.19 -16.83
N LEU A 188 -4.37 11.56 -17.49
CA LEU A 188 -4.89 10.75 -18.59
C LEU A 188 -3.90 10.59 -19.75
N ARG A 189 -3.10 11.62 -20.05
CA ARG A 189 -2.03 11.53 -21.05
C ARG A 189 -0.94 10.52 -20.65
N ALA A 190 -0.75 10.28 -19.35
CA ALA A 190 0.22 9.31 -18.84
C ALA A 190 -0.32 7.86 -18.82
N VAL A 191 -1.63 7.64 -18.94
CA VAL A 191 -2.25 6.31 -18.83
C VAL A 191 -1.68 5.27 -19.80
N PRO A 192 -1.42 5.58 -21.09
CA PRO A 192 -0.84 4.59 -22.01
C PRO A 192 0.50 4.03 -21.53
N SER A 193 1.35 4.87 -20.93
CA SER A 193 2.62 4.44 -20.33
C SER A 193 2.40 3.54 -19.12
N ILE A 194 1.46 3.92 -18.24
CA ILE A 194 1.11 3.12 -17.06
C ILE A 194 0.55 1.75 -17.47
N GLN A 195 -0.36 1.69 -18.44
CA GLN A 195 -0.93 0.43 -18.92
C GLN A 195 0.12 -0.47 -19.57
N THR A 196 1.07 0.11 -20.32
CA THR A 196 2.17 -0.65 -20.91
C THR A 196 3.06 -1.25 -19.83
N TRP A 197 3.39 -0.46 -18.81
CA TRP A 197 4.16 -0.92 -17.65
C TRP A 197 3.43 -2.04 -16.88
N ILE A 198 2.14 -1.88 -16.56
CA ILE A 198 1.33 -2.92 -15.92
C ILE A 198 1.33 -4.21 -16.75
N ARG A 199 1.10 -4.12 -18.06
CA ARG A 199 1.05 -5.31 -18.94
C ARG A 199 2.38 -6.04 -18.99
N GLN A 200 3.50 -5.32 -19.07
CA GLN A 200 4.84 -5.89 -19.07
C GLN A 200 5.09 -6.69 -17.78
N LEU A 201 4.84 -6.08 -16.62
CA LEU A 201 5.11 -6.72 -15.34
C LEU A 201 4.13 -7.86 -15.05
N LEU A 202 2.87 -7.73 -15.45
CA LEU A 202 1.88 -8.80 -15.28
C LEU A 202 2.21 -10.02 -16.16
N ALA A 203 2.76 -9.80 -17.35
CA ALA A 203 3.24 -10.90 -18.21
C ALA A 203 4.42 -11.65 -17.56
N GLU A 204 5.32 -10.93 -16.89
CA GLU A 204 6.44 -11.53 -16.17
C GLU A 204 5.99 -12.35 -14.96
N VAL A 205 5.09 -11.82 -14.13
CA VAL A 205 4.62 -12.53 -12.91
C VAL A 205 3.80 -13.79 -13.25
N ARG A 206 3.23 -13.85 -14.46
CA ARG A 206 2.47 -15.00 -14.95
C ARG A 206 3.33 -16.06 -15.63
N GLY A 207 4.54 -15.71 -16.06
CA GLY A 207 5.49 -16.61 -16.72
C GLY A 207 6.28 -17.42 -15.72
#